data_AF-A0A7X6NHW0-F1
#
_entry.id   AF-A0A7X6NHW0-F1
#
_cell.length_a   1.000
_cell.length_b   1.000
_cell.length_c   1.000
_cell.angle_alpha   90.00
_cell.angle_beta   90.00
_cell.angle_gamma   90.00
#
_symmetry.space_group_name_H-M   'P 1'
#
loop_
_entity.id
_entity.type
_entity.pdbx_description
1 polymer ?
#
loop_
_entity_poly.entity_id
_entity_poly.type
_entity_poly.pdbx_seq_one_letter_code
_entity_poly.pdbx_strand_id
1 'polypeptide(L)'
;MIKKFLIFATKLINKTKEDDILALSAQLSYYLILSIFPFLILAISLMCGYSEYIYSILNSLSDVIPEEVHRIIYNVLKYSVASCSKPYLTISMLIIIWSATSGSAAIINGINIAYGFNTRKNFLFLRIRGILFTLA
;
A
#
# COMPACT_ATOMS: atom_id res chain seq x y z
N MET A 1 33.55 -13.65 21.18
CA MET A 1 32.45 -13.53 20.20
C MET A 1 31.07 -13.55 20.86
N ILE A 2 30.76 -14.58 21.65
CA ILE A 2 29.45 -14.79 22.31
C ILE A 2 28.98 -13.60 23.16
N LYS A 3 29.87 -12.99 23.96
CA LYS A 3 29.50 -11.83 24.80
C LYS A 3 29.04 -10.61 23.99
N LYS A 4 29.67 -10.34 22.83
CA LYS A 4 29.27 -9.23 21.94
C LYS A 4 27.90 -9.51 21.31
N PHE A 5 27.65 -10.76 20.92
CA PHE A 5 26.37 -11.19 20.38
C PHE A 5 25.24 -11.06 21.40
N LEU A 6 25.46 -11.49 22.65
CA LEU A 6 24.46 -11.34 23.72
C LEU A 6 24.11 -9.88 23.99
N ILE A 7 25.12 -8.98 24.04
CA ILE A 7 24.88 -7.54 24.23
C ILE A 7 24.05 -6.97 23.07
N PHE A 8 24.36 -7.37 21.83
CA PHE A 8 23.59 -6.95 20.66
C PHE A 8 22.14 -7.44 20.72
N ALA A 9 21.92 -8.72 21.02
CA ALA A 9 20.59 -9.31 21.12
C ALA A 9 19.74 -8.61 22.19
N THR A 10 20.30 -8.34 23.37
CA THR A 10 19.59 -7.62 24.44
C THR A 10 19.24 -6.19 24.02
N LYS A 11 20.18 -5.47 23.39
CA LYS A 11 19.91 -4.12 22.86
C LYS A 11 18.81 -4.13 21.80
N LEU A 12 18.84 -5.12 20.90
CA LEU A 12 17.84 -5.28 19.85
C LEU A 12 16.44 -5.53 20.43
N ILE A 13 16.33 -6.44 21.40
CA ILE A 13 15.05 -6.76 22.07
C ILE A 13 14.52 -5.53 22.80
N ASN A 14 15.36 -4.81 23.54
CA ASN A 14 14.94 -3.60 24.24
C ASN A 14 14.47 -2.53 23.26
N LYS A 15 15.23 -2.28 22.19
CA LYS A 15 14.86 -1.31 21.15
C LYS A 15 13.55 -1.69 20.44
N THR A 16 13.34 -2.99 20.19
CA THR A 16 12.10 -3.50 19.58
C THR A 16 10.87 -3.24 20.46
N LYS A 17 11.02 -3.34 21.79
CA LYS A 17 9.96 -3.02 22.75
C LYS A 17 9.76 -1.51 22.89
N GLU A 18 10.84 -0.74 22.98
CA GLU A 18 10.79 0.73 23.08
C GLU A 18 10.12 1.37 21.87
N ASP A 19 10.34 0.82 20.68
CA ASP A 19 9.79 1.32 19.41
C ASP A 19 8.42 0.72 19.07
N ASP A 20 7.81 -0.09 19.96
CA ASP A 20 6.51 -0.75 19.74
C ASP A 20 6.41 -1.47 18.38
N ILE A 21 7.49 -2.14 17.95
CA ILE A 21 7.61 -2.73 16.60
C ILE A 21 6.47 -3.71 16.29
N LEU A 22 5.96 -4.43 17.29
CA LEU A 22 4.83 -5.33 17.11
C LEU A 22 3.56 -4.57 16.68
N ALA A 23 3.25 -3.45 17.36
CA ALA A 23 2.11 -2.61 16.97
C ALA A 23 2.31 -1.99 15.59
N LEU A 24 3.53 -1.52 15.29
CA LEU A 24 3.88 -0.98 13.98
C LEU A 24 3.77 -2.04 12.87
N SER A 25 4.14 -3.29 13.14
CA SER A 25 4.04 -4.38 12.17
C SER A 25 2.59 -4.75 11.85
N ALA A 26 1.71 -4.77 12.88
CA ALA A 26 0.28 -4.97 12.69
C ALA A 26 -0.35 -3.81 11.90
N GLN A 27 0.02 -2.58 12.23
CA GLN A 27 -0.39 -1.38 11.51
C GLN A 27 0.03 -1.46 10.03
N LEU A 28 1.29 -1.81 9.77
CA LEU A 28 1.83 -1.95 8.42
C LEU A 28 1.08 -3.02 7.63
N SER A 29 0.87 -4.20 8.20
CA SER A 29 0.13 -5.29 7.54
C SER A 29 -1.29 -4.85 7.16
N TYR A 30 -1.99 -4.19 8.09
CA TYR A 30 -3.33 -3.65 7.86
C TYR A 30 -3.36 -2.65 6.69
N TYR A 31 -2.46 -1.67 6.69
CA TYR A 31 -2.42 -0.67 5.60
C TYR A 31 -1.98 -1.27 4.26
N LEU A 32 -1.09 -2.27 4.25
CA LEU A 32 -0.71 -2.95 3.01
C LEU A 32 -1.89 -3.69 2.38
N ILE A 33 -2.64 -4.46 3.18
CA ILE A 33 -3.82 -5.19 2.72
C ILE A 33 -4.87 -4.21 2.18
N LEU A 34 -5.13 -3.12 2.90
CA LEU A 34 -6.05 -2.07 2.44
C LEU A 34 -5.58 -1.36 1.18
N SER A 35 -4.27 -1.20 0.98
CA SER A 35 -3.72 -0.49 -0.18
C SER A 35 -3.71 -1.32 -1.46
N ILE A 36 -3.79 -2.66 -1.37
CA ILE A 36 -3.78 -3.56 -2.53
C ILE A 36 -4.91 -3.25 -3.51
N PHE A 37 -6.16 -3.14 -3.04
CA PHE A 37 -7.28 -2.92 -3.94
C PHE A 37 -7.24 -1.55 -4.63
N PRO A 38 -7.05 -0.42 -3.94
CA PRO A 38 -6.86 0.88 -4.58
C PRO A 38 -5.67 0.90 -5.54
N PHE A 39 -4.57 0.23 -5.19
CA PHE A 39 -3.41 0.13 -6.08
C PHE A 39 -3.75 -0.62 -7.37
N LEU A 40 -4.41 -1.78 -7.26
CA LEU A 40 -4.84 -2.55 -8.43
C LEU A 40 -5.79 -1.73 -9.31
N ILE A 41 -6.77 -1.05 -8.69
CA ILE A 41 -7.70 -0.18 -9.42
C ILE A 41 -6.94 0.90 -10.19
N LEU A 42 -6.01 1.59 -9.53
CA LEU A 42 -5.18 2.62 -10.16
C LEU A 42 -4.36 2.06 -11.33
N ALA A 43 -3.68 0.93 -11.11
CA ALA A 43 -2.84 0.29 -12.12
C ALA A 43 -3.65 -0.13 -13.36
N ILE A 44 -4.81 -0.77 -13.15
CA ILE A 44 -5.71 -1.19 -14.23
C ILE A 44 -6.30 0.03 -14.95
N SER A 45 -6.73 1.07 -14.21
CA SER A 45 -7.24 2.30 -14.81
C SER A 45 -6.19 2.99 -15.68
N LEU A 46 -4.92 2.99 -15.29
CA LEU A 46 -3.82 3.52 -16.13
C LEU A 46 -3.61 2.69 -17.41
N MET A 47 -3.97 1.40 -17.39
CA MET A 47 -3.84 0.47 -18.52
C MET A 47 -5.15 0.26 -19.30
N CYS A 48 -6.18 1.08 -19.10
CA CYS A 48 -7.52 0.80 -19.62
C CYS A 48 -7.61 0.70 -21.15
N GLY A 49 -6.67 1.30 -21.89
CA GLY A 49 -6.51 1.14 -23.34
C GLY A 49 -6.20 -0.30 -23.78
N TYR A 50 -5.76 -1.17 -22.87
CA TYR A 50 -5.48 -2.59 -23.10
C TYR A 50 -6.49 -3.51 -22.39
N SER A 51 -7.65 -2.98 -22.00
CA SER A 51 -8.63 -3.70 -21.18
C SER A 51 -9.06 -5.05 -21.79
N GLU A 52 -9.28 -5.14 -23.10
CA GLU A 52 -9.63 -6.39 -23.78
C GLU A 52 -8.58 -7.50 -23.57
N TYR A 53 -7.29 -7.15 -23.66
CA TYR A 53 -6.19 -8.08 -23.42
C TYR A 53 -6.17 -8.55 -21.95
N ILE A 54 -6.44 -7.65 -21.01
CA ILE A 54 -6.50 -7.98 -19.58
C ILE A 54 -7.68 -8.93 -19.27
N TYR A 55 -8.85 -8.71 -19.87
CA TYR A 55 -9.99 -9.63 -19.73
C TYR A 55 -9.69 -11.00 -20.35
N SER A 56 -9.02 -11.05 -21.49
CA SER A 56 -8.61 -12.30 -22.14
C SER A 56 -7.67 -13.13 -21.25
N ILE A 57 -6.68 -12.47 -20.62
CA ILE A 57 -5.81 -13.12 -19.63
C ILE A 57 -6.63 -13.66 -18.47
N LEU A 58 -7.51 -12.84 -17.86
CA LEU A 58 -8.29 -13.29 -16.70
C LEU A 58 -9.17 -14.50 -17.05
N ASN A 59 -9.85 -14.47 -18.19
CA ASN A 59 -10.68 -15.58 -18.65
C ASN A 59 -9.85 -16.83 -18.92
N SER A 60 -8.61 -16.69 -19.41
CA SER A 60 -7.70 -17.83 -19.60
C SER A 60 -7.27 -18.48 -18.29
N LEU A 61 -7.40 -17.77 -17.16
CA LEU A 61 -7.10 -18.29 -15.82
C LEU A 61 -8.32 -18.94 -15.15
N SER A 62 -9.54 -18.86 -15.72
CA SER A 62 -10.77 -19.34 -15.08
C SER A 62 -10.74 -20.82 -14.70
N ASP A 63 -9.97 -21.61 -15.44
CA ASP A 63 -9.87 -23.07 -15.24
C ASP A 63 -8.87 -23.43 -14.12
N VAL A 64 -8.04 -22.48 -13.70
CA VAL A 64 -6.96 -22.69 -12.71
C VAL A 64 -7.31 -22.08 -11.36
N ILE A 65 -8.10 -21.00 -11.34
CA ILE A 65 -8.48 -20.30 -10.12
C ILE A 65 -9.93 -20.63 -9.70
N PRO A 66 -10.24 -20.67 -8.39
CA PRO A 66 -11.61 -20.84 -7.92
C PRO A 66 -12.55 -19.75 -8.47
N GLU A 67 -13.81 -20.13 -8.74
CA GLU A 67 -14.81 -19.25 -9.36
C GLU A 67 -15.03 -17.96 -8.55
N GLU A 68 -15.05 -18.05 -7.22
CA GLU A 68 -15.20 -16.89 -6.35
C GLU A 68 -14.05 -15.90 -6.49
N VAL A 69 -12.82 -16.40 -6.62
CA VAL A 69 -11.62 -15.57 -6.82
C VAL A 69 -11.68 -14.90 -8.18
N HIS A 70 -12.03 -15.66 -9.22
CA HIS A 70 -12.24 -15.11 -10.57
C HIS A 70 -13.29 -13.99 -10.55
N ARG A 71 -14.43 -14.21 -9.90
CA ARG A 71 -15.52 -13.22 -9.79
C ARG A 71 -15.07 -11.94 -9.08
N ILE A 72 -14.27 -12.06 -8.01
CA ILE A 72 -13.73 -10.89 -7.30
C ILE A 72 -12.83 -10.07 -8.23
N ILE A 73 -11.88 -10.71 -8.90
CA ILE A 73 -10.93 -10.02 -9.80
C ILE A 73 -11.67 -9.41 -10.99
N TYR A 74 -12.61 -10.13 -11.59
CA TYR A 74 -13.42 -9.66 -12.70
C TYR A 74 -14.20 -8.39 -12.32
N ASN A 75 -14.80 -8.37 -11.13
CA ASN A 75 -15.50 -7.18 -10.63
C ASN A 75 -14.54 -6.00 -10.46
N VAL A 76 -13.36 -6.21 -9.88
CA VAL A 76 -12.34 -5.16 -9.74
C VAL A 76 -11.93 -4.62 -11.10
N LEU A 77 -11.68 -5.47 -12.10
CA LEU A 77 -11.37 -5.05 -13.47
C LEU A 77 -12.52 -4.23 -14.08
N LYS A 78 -13.75 -4.72 -13.95
CA LYS A 78 -14.94 -4.04 -14.46
C LYS A 78 -15.09 -2.64 -13.89
N TYR A 79 -14.92 -2.47 -12.58
CA TYR A 79 -14.96 -1.16 -11.94
C TYR A 79 -13.80 -0.27 -12.43
N SER A 80 -12.59 -0.81 -12.50
CA SER A 80 -11.38 -0.06 -12.87
C SER A 80 -11.41 0.45 -14.32
N VAL A 81 -11.93 -0.35 -15.25
CA VAL A 81 -12.12 0.03 -16.66
C VAL A 81 -13.25 1.04 -16.80
N ALA A 82 -14.38 0.84 -16.11
CA ALA A 82 -15.50 1.79 -16.11
C ALA A 82 -15.11 3.17 -15.54
N SER A 83 -14.13 3.21 -14.64
CA SER A 83 -13.58 4.46 -14.12
C SER A 83 -12.83 5.27 -15.17
N CYS A 84 -12.34 4.70 -16.28
CA CYS A 84 -11.43 5.39 -17.20
C CYS A 84 -12.03 6.53 -18.04
N SER A 85 -13.35 6.57 -18.22
CA SER A 85 -14.02 7.35 -19.28
C SER A 85 -14.86 8.54 -18.80
N LYS A 86 -14.78 8.94 -17.51
CA LYS A 86 -15.64 10.01 -16.96
C LYS A 86 -14.85 11.24 -16.48
N PRO A 87 -15.26 12.47 -16.81
CA PRO A 87 -14.58 13.71 -16.39
C PRO A 87 -14.54 13.95 -14.86
N TYR A 88 -15.29 13.19 -14.06
CA TYR A 88 -15.18 13.15 -12.59
C TYR A 88 -13.97 12.34 -12.06
N LEU A 89 -13.05 11.96 -12.96
CA LEU A 89 -11.87 11.14 -12.72
C LEU A 89 -10.95 11.72 -11.65
N THR A 90 -10.75 13.04 -11.66
CA THR A 90 -9.65 13.66 -10.92
C THR A 90 -9.79 13.50 -9.41
N ILE A 91 -10.98 13.75 -8.85
CA ILE A 91 -11.20 13.64 -7.40
C ILE A 91 -11.15 12.18 -6.95
N SER A 92 -11.77 11.27 -7.72
CA SER A 92 -11.74 9.84 -7.41
C SER A 92 -10.34 9.25 -7.52
N MET A 93 -9.56 9.66 -8.52
CA MET A 93 -8.16 9.26 -8.67
C MET A 93 -7.29 9.76 -7.53
N LEU A 94 -7.49 11.01 -7.06
CA LEU A 94 -6.75 11.51 -5.90
C LEU A 94 -7.04 10.69 -4.64
N ILE A 95 -8.30 10.30 -4.43
CA ILE A 95 -8.71 9.42 -3.33
C ILE A 95 -8.07 8.04 -3.48
N ILE A 96 -8.08 7.46 -4.69
CA ILE A 96 -7.48 6.16 -4.98
C ILE A 96 -5.96 6.21 -4.75
N ILE A 97 -5.27 7.24 -5.25
CA ILE A 97 -3.82 7.45 -5.05
C ILE A 97 -3.51 7.59 -3.56
N TRP A 98 -4.31 8.35 -2.82
CA TRP A 98 -4.18 8.46 -1.37
C TRP A 98 -4.34 7.12 -0.68
N SER A 99 -5.34 6.31 -1.05
CA SER A 99 -5.53 5.00 -0.45
C SER A 99 -4.44 3.99 -0.86
N ALA A 100 -4.01 4.00 -2.12
CA ALA A 100 -2.97 3.13 -2.66
C ALA A 100 -1.59 3.39 -2.03
N THR A 101 -1.30 4.62 -1.62
CA THR A 101 -0.01 4.98 -1.02
C THR A 101 0.01 4.85 0.52
N SER A 102 -1.08 4.36 1.14
CA SER A 102 -1.18 4.23 2.61
C SER A 102 -0.19 3.20 3.18
N GLY A 103 0.04 2.08 2.48
CA GLY A 103 1.07 1.09 2.85
C GLY A 103 2.48 1.68 2.88
N SER A 104 2.87 2.42 1.83
CA SER A 104 4.16 3.11 1.78
C SER A 104 4.32 4.13 2.91
N ALA A 105 3.26 4.85 3.26
CA ALA A 105 3.28 5.78 4.38
C ALA A 105 3.50 5.07 5.73
N ALA A 106 2.95 3.87 5.92
CA ALA A 106 3.19 3.05 7.11
C ALA A 106 4.65 2.56 7.18
N ILE A 107 5.25 2.18 6.04
CA ILE A 107 6.67 1.81 5.95
C ILE A 107 7.55 2.99 6.35
N ILE A 108 7.32 4.16 5.75
CA ILE A 108 8.08 5.39 6.06
C ILE A 108 7.99 5.71 7.55
N ASN A 109 6.80 5.59 8.15
CA ASN A 109 6.63 5.80 9.58
C ASN A 109 7.45 4.80 10.43
N GLY A 110 7.42 3.51 10.08
CA GLY A 110 8.21 2.49 10.77
C GLY A 110 9.71 2.74 10.69
N ILE A 111 10.22 3.14 9.51
CA ILE A 111 11.62 3.53 9.32
C ILE A 111 11.96 4.74 10.19
N ASN A 112 11.13 5.79 10.16
CA ASN A 112 11.37 6.99 10.95
C ASN A 112 11.47 6.69 12.46
N ILE A 113 10.61 5.81 12.98
CA ILE A 113 10.64 5.39 14.38
C ILE A 113 11.94 4.62 14.69
N ALA A 114 12.34 3.69 13.82
CA ALA A 114 13.59 2.93 13.98
C ALA A 114 14.84 3.85 14.03
N TYR A 115 14.83 4.96 13.27
CA TYR A 115 15.87 5.98 13.29
C TYR A 115 15.72 7.01 14.43
N GLY A 116 14.72 6.88 15.31
CA GLY A 116 14.51 7.76 16.46
C GLY A 116 13.86 9.10 16.12
N PHE A 117 13.28 9.25 14.93
CA PHE A 117 12.49 10.44 14.60
C PHE A 117 11.13 10.40 15.30
N ASN A 118 10.83 11.47 16.03
CA ASN A 118 9.58 11.59 16.78
C ASN A 118 8.42 11.91 15.79
N THR A 119 7.63 10.90 15.41
CA THR A 119 6.53 11.02 14.45
C THR A 119 5.21 11.50 15.08
N ARG A 120 5.25 12.12 16.28
CA ARG A 120 4.06 12.74 16.93
C ARG A 120 3.47 13.94 16.18
N LYS A 121 3.98 14.28 14.99
CA LYS A 121 3.36 15.30 14.13
C LYS A 121 2.25 14.64 13.33
N ASN A 122 1.10 15.32 13.24
CA ASN A 122 -0.08 14.89 12.49
C ASN A 122 0.31 14.21 11.15
N PHE A 123 0.04 12.91 11.03
CA PHE A 123 0.36 12.08 9.86
C PHE A 123 -0.02 12.73 8.52
N LEU A 124 -1.16 13.45 8.50
CA LEU A 124 -1.63 14.21 7.36
C LEU A 124 -0.63 15.30 6.89
N PHE A 125 -0.04 16.04 7.83
CA PHE A 125 0.92 17.11 7.52
C PHE A 125 2.23 16.57 6.98
N LEU A 126 2.72 15.44 7.50
CA LEU A 126 3.92 14.78 6.97
C LEU A 126 3.71 14.35 5.52
N ARG A 127 2.53 13.81 5.22
CA ARG A 127 2.17 13.35 3.87
C ARG A 127 2.06 14.49 2.87
N ILE A 128 1.42 15.60 3.25
CA ILE A 128 1.33 16.81 2.42
C ILE A 128 2.74 17.40 2.14
N ARG A 129 3.60 17.48 3.17
CA ARG A 129 4.99 17.97 2.99
C ARG A 129 5.82 17.09 2.06
N GLY A 130 5.65 15.77 2.12
CA GLY A 130 6.32 14.84 1.21
C GLY A 130 5.91 15.04 -0.25
N ILE A 131 4.61 15.26 -0.50
CA ILE A 131 4.09 15.56 -1.84
C ILE A 131 4.68 16.89 -2.34
N LEU A 132 4.64 17.95 -1.52
CA LEU A 132 5.22 19.25 -1.89
C LEU A 132 6.71 19.16 -2.20
N PHE A 133 7.49 18.41 -1.41
CA PHE A 133 8.92 18.22 -1.66
C PHE A 133 9.20 17.47 -2.96
N THR A 134 8.30 16.56 -3.38
CA THR A 134 8.45 15.81 -4.64
C THR A 134 8.10 16.66 -5.87
N LEU A 135 7.25 17.68 -5.70
CA LEU A 135 6.77 18.55 -6.77
C LEU A 135 7.58 19.86 -6.93
N ALA A 136 8.36 20.25 -5.91
CA ALA A 136 9.24 21.42 -5.92
C ALA A 136 10.59 21.10 -6.58
#